data_AF-Q7DMT8-F1
#
_entry.id   AF-Q7DMT8-F1
#
_cell.length_a   1.000
_cell.length_b   1.000
_cell.length_c   1.000
_cell.angle_alpha   90.00
_cell.angle_beta   90.00
_cell.angle_gamma   90.00
#
_symmetry.space_group_name_H-M   'P 1'
#
loop_
_entity.id
_entity.type
_entity.pdbx_description
1 polymer ?
#
loop_
_entity_poly.entity_id
_entity_poly.type
_entity_poly.pdbx_seq_one_letter_code
_entity_poly.pdbx_strand_id
1 'polypeptide(L)'
;LDKDTLKSVLSFTNQHNIHLVCDEIYAATVFDTPQFVSIAEILDEQEMTYCNKDLVHIVYSLSKDMGLPGFRVGIIYSFNDDVVNCARK
;
A
#
# COMPACT_ATOMS: atom_id res chain seq x y z
N LEU A 1 11.11 4.36 -1.72
CA LEU A 1 10.96 4.54 -3.18
C LEU A 1 10.60 5.99 -3.42
N ASP A 2 11.13 6.59 -4.48
CA ASP A 2 10.60 7.86 -4.95
C ASP A 2 9.25 7.66 -5.63
N LYS A 3 8.52 8.76 -5.76
CA LYS A 3 7.17 8.85 -6.30
C LYS A 3 7.07 8.35 -7.75
N ASP A 4 8.04 8.68 -8.59
CA ASP A 4 8.01 8.36 -10.02
C ASP A 4 8.22 6.86 -10.26
N THR A 5 9.10 6.25 -9.48
CA THR A 5 9.28 4.79 -9.46
C THR A 5 7.98 4.10 -9.05
N LEU A 6 7.30 4.58 -8.00
CA LEU A 6 6.05 3.99 -7.53
C LEU A 6 4.92 4.09 -8.58
N LYS A 7 4.79 5.25 -9.24
CA LYS A 7 3.87 5.43 -10.39
C LYS A 7 4.18 4.46 -11.53
N SER A 8 5.47 4.25 -11.84
CA SER A 8 5.88 3.34 -12.90
C SER A 8 5.52 1.89 -12.59
N VAL A 9 5.74 1.45 -11.34
CA VAL A 9 5.34 0.12 -10.87
C VAL A 9 3.82 -0.06 -10.91
N LEU A 10 3.06 0.94 -10.46
CA LEU A 10 1.60 0.93 -10.52
C LEU A 10 1.10 0.81 -11.96
N SER A 11 1.65 1.61 -12.87
CA SER A 11 1.30 1.56 -14.30
C SER A 11 1.60 0.17 -14.90
N PHE A 12 2.79 -0.38 -14.64
CA PHE A 12 3.18 -1.71 -15.12
C PHE A 12 2.24 -2.81 -14.61
N THR A 13 2.00 -2.85 -13.30
CA THR A 13 1.15 -3.87 -12.68
C THR A 13 -0.29 -3.78 -13.19
N ASN A 14 -0.83 -2.56 -13.30
CA ASN A 14 -2.16 -2.33 -13.84
C ASN A 14 -2.29 -2.74 -15.32
N GLN A 15 -1.29 -2.42 -16.16
CA GLN A 15 -1.26 -2.81 -17.58
C GLN A 15 -1.25 -4.33 -17.77
N HIS A 16 -0.60 -5.07 -16.87
CA HIS A 16 -0.50 -6.52 -16.93
C HIS A 16 -1.57 -7.24 -16.11
N ASN A 17 -2.52 -6.51 -15.51
CA ASN A 17 -3.54 -7.07 -14.62
C ASN A 17 -2.93 -7.92 -13.48
N ILE A 18 -1.87 -7.38 -12.87
CA ILE A 18 -1.14 -8.00 -11.76
C ILE A 18 -1.53 -7.27 -10.48
N HIS A 19 -1.75 -8.04 -9.41
CA HIS A 19 -1.99 -7.47 -8.09
C HIS A 19 -0.70 -6.86 -7.53
N LEU A 20 -0.78 -5.60 -7.11
CA LEU A 20 0.28 -4.88 -6.41
C LEU A 20 0.00 -4.90 -4.91
N VAL A 21 0.91 -5.53 -4.15
CA VAL A 21 0.87 -5.53 -2.68
C VAL A 21 1.98 -4.62 -2.16
N CYS A 22 1.59 -3.53 -1.51
CA CYS A 22 2.48 -2.56 -0.90
C CYS A 22 2.60 -2.85 0.60
N ASP A 23 3.75 -3.36 1.02
CA ASP A 23 4.08 -3.51 2.43
C ASP A 23 4.62 -2.19 2.98
N GLU A 24 3.77 -1.49 3.74
CA GLU A 24 4.04 -0.16 4.29
C GLU A 24 4.31 -0.21 5.80
N ILE A 25 4.68 -1.37 6.37
CA ILE A 25 4.91 -1.55 7.83
C ILE A 25 5.95 -0.63 8.47
N TYR A 26 6.74 0.09 7.67
CA TYR A 26 7.74 1.05 8.13
C TYR A 26 7.39 2.49 7.76
N ALA A 27 6.17 2.75 7.27
CA ALA A 27 5.74 4.06 6.79
C ALA A 27 5.95 5.18 7.82
N ALA A 28 5.79 4.90 9.13
CA ALA A 28 5.97 5.90 10.18
C ALA A 28 7.39 5.95 10.77
N THR A 29 8.34 5.19 10.21
CA THR A 29 9.74 5.12 10.68
C THR A 29 10.76 5.74 9.73
N VAL A 30 10.30 6.52 8.75
CA VAL A 30 11.17 7.31 7.85
C VAL A 30 11.39 8.69 8.47
N PHE A 31 12.58 8.89 9.07
CA PHE A 31 12.94 10.12 9.80
C PHE A 31 13.79 11.10 8.99
N ASP A 32 14.25 10.68 7.80
CA ASP A 32 15.14 11.45 6.93
C ASP A 32 14.48 11.71 5.57
N THR A 33 15.04 12.64 4.80
CA THR A 33 14.58 12.96 3.45
C THR A 33 15.15 12.00 2.40
N PRO A 34 14.37 11.65 1.36
CA PRO A 34 12.98 12.05 1.09
C PRO A 34 11.96 11.35 1.99
N GLN A 35 10.85 12.04 2.27
CA GLN A 35 9.74 11.47 3.04
C GLN A 35 9.16 10.23 2.38
N PHE A 36 8.59 9.34 3.19
CA PHE A 36 7.82 8.21 2.71
C PHE A 36 6.64 8.67 1.86
N VAL A 37 6.38 7.99 0.74
CA VAL A 37 5.23 8.23 -0.14
C VAL A 37 4.42 6.95 -0.17
N SER A 38 3.18 7.00 0.33
CA SER A 38 2.27 5.85 0.30
C SER A 38 1.72 5.63 -1.10
N ILE A 39 1.41 4.38 -1.45
CA ILE A 39 0.67 4.08 -2.69
C ILE A 39 -0.73 4.72 -2.67
N ALA A 40 -1.31 4.91 -1.49
CA ALA A 40 -2.62 5.57 -1.35
C ALA A 40 -2.61 7.00 -1.88
N GLU A 41 -1.51 7.74 -1.65
CA GLU A 41 -1.35 9.11 -2.18
C GLU A 41 -1.33 9.11 -3.71
N ILE A 42 -0.67 8.13 -4.32
CA ILE A 42 -0.58 8.00 -5.78
C ILE A 42 -1.93 7.63 -6.38
N LEU A 43 -2.72 6.80 -5.69
CA LEU A 43 -4.05 6.37 -6.15
C LEU A 43 -5.11 7.48 -6.12
N ASP A 44 -4.90 8.52 -5.31
CA ASP A 44 -5.79 9.68 -5.21
C ASP A 44 -5.43 10.79 -6.21
N GLU A 45 -4.33 10.66 -6.94
CA GLU A 45 -3.96 11.61 -8.00
C GLU A 45 -4.87 11.46 -9.23
N GLN A 46 -5.28 12.60 -9.80
CA GLN A 46 -6.15 12.63 -10.97
C GLN A 46 -5.60 11.85 -12.18
N GLU A 47 -4.27 11.80 -12.34
CA GLU A 47 -3.61 11.03 -13.41
C GLU A 47 -3.87 9.52 -13.31
N MET A 48 -4.10 9.00 -12.11
CA MET A 48 -4.26 7.56 -11.83
C MET A 48 -5.73 7.13 -11.73
N THR A 49 -6.68 8.00 -12.11
CA THR A 49 -8.13 7.72 -12.09
C THR A 49 -8.51 6.48 -12.92
N TYR A 50 -7.70 6.09 -13.90
CA TYR A 50 -7.93 4.94 -14.78
C TYR A 50 -7.35 3.61 -14.25
N CYS A 51 -6.69 3.62 -13.08
CA CYS A 51 -6.14 2.41 -12.48
C CYS A 51 -7.25 1.57 -11.82
N ASN A 52 -7.18 0.25 -12.00
CA ASN A 52 -8.03 -0.68 -11.28
C ASN A 52 -7.57 -0.79 -9.81
N LYS A 53 -8.28 -0.11 -8.92
CA LYS A 53 -8.00 -0.09 -7.48
C LYS A 53 -8.14 -1.47 -6.80
N ASP A 54 -8.89 -2.39 -7.40
CA ASP A 54 -9.08 -3.75 -6.87
C ASP A 54 -7.81 -4.61 -6.97
N LEU A 55 -6.85 -4.17 -7.78
CA LEU A 55 -5.53 -4.81 -7.91
C LEU A 55 -4.51 -4.27 -6.91
N VAL A 56 -4.84 -3.24 -6.13
CA VAL A 56 -3.90 -2.63 -5.18
C VAL A 56 -4.29 -2.96 -3.74
N HIS A 57 -3.30 -3.43 -2.99
CA HIS A 57 -3.46 -3.84 -1.60
C HIS A 57 -2.33 -3.24 -0.76
N ILE A 58 -2.65 -2.75 0.43
CA ILE A 58 -1.68 -2.20 1.37
C ILE A 58 -1.66 -3.08 2.62
N VAL A 59 -0.47 -3.41 3.10
CA VAL A 59 -0.24 -4.15 4.34
C VAL A 59 0.48 -3.25 5.32
N TYR A 60 -0.01 -3.18 6.55
CA TYR A 60 0.54 -2.35 7.62
C TYR A 60 0.49 -3.06 8.98
N SER A 61 1.32 -2.63 9.94
CA SER A 61 1.29 -3.17 11.31
C SER A 61 1.86 -2.18 12.32
N LEU A 62 1.24 -2.11 13.50
CA LEU A 62 1.72 -1.29 14.62
C LEU A 62 3.02 -1.81 15.27
N SER A 63 3.50 -2.98 14.84
CA SER A 63 4.64 -3.65 15.46
C SER A 63 5.94 -2.85 15.36
N LYS A 64 6.11 -2.08 14.27
CA LYS A 64 7.35 -1.35 13.97
C LYS A 64 7.23 0.14 14.27
N ASP A 65 6.06 0.74 14.07
CA ASP A 65 5.87 2.16 14.31
C ASP A 65 5.69 2.49 15.80
N MET A 66 4.95 1.67 16.54
CA MET A 66 4.65 1.92 17.96
C MET A 66 5.43 1.03 18.94
N GLY A 67 6.27 0.12 18.43
CA GLY A 67 7.00 -0.82 19.28
C GLY A 67 6.07 -1.75 20.07
N LEU A 68 4.90 -2.08 19.52
CA LEU A 68 3.85 -2.90 20.14
C LEU A 68 3.73 -4.31 19.51
N PRO A 69 4.82 -5.09 19.32
CA PRO A 69 4.72 -6.42 18.69
C PRO A 69 3.94 -7.44 19.53
N GLY A 70 3.70 -7.16 20.82
CA GLY A 70 2.93 -8.02 21.72
C GLY A 70 1.44 -8.07 21.42
N PHE A 71 0.88 -7.03 20.80
CA PHE A 71 -0.55 -6.95 20.47
C PHE A 71 -0.94 -7.64 19.16
N ARG A 72 0.04 -7.93 18.29
CA ARG A 72 -0.15 -8.67 17.02
C ARG A 72 -1.23 -8.07 16.12
N VAL A 73 -1.23 -6.74 15.98
CA VAL A 73 -2.15 -6.02 15.09
C VAL A 73 -1.55 -5.92 13.69
N GLY A 74 -2.17 -6.61 12.74
CA GLY A 74 -1.93 -6.46 11.31
C GLY A 74 -3.14 -5.79 10.66
N ILE A 75 -2.89 -4.92 9.68
CA ILE A 75 -3.91 -4.19 8.94
C ILE A 75 -3.69 -4.50 7.47
N ILE A 76 -4.75 -4.93 6.79
CA ILE A 76 -4.81 -5.06 5.34
C ILE A 76 -5.84 -4.07 4.84
N TYR A 77 -5.44 -3.21 3.92
CA TYR A 77 -6.32 -2.29 3.23
C TYR A 77 -6.37 -2.68 1.75
N SER A 78 -7.59 -2.87 1.23
CA SER A 78 -7.82 -3.14 -0.18
C SER A 78 -9.21 -2.67 -0.57
N PHE A 79 -9.35 -2.23 -1.82
CA PHE A 79 -10.65 -1.95 -2.44
C PHE A 79 -11.36 -3.22 -2.93
N ASN A 80 -10.65 -4.34 -3.00
CA ASN A 80 -11.20 -5.62 -3.41
C ASN A 80 -11.91 -6.31 -2.23
N ASP A 81 -13.24 -6.36 -2.30
CA ASP A 81 -14.09 -6.95 -1.27
C ASP A 81 -13.77 -8.44 -1.03
N ASP A 82 -13.42 -9.21 -2.07
CA ASP A 82 -13.08 -10.63 -1.91
C ASP A 82 -11.81 -10.79 -1.07
N VAL A 83 -10.80 -9.95 -1.30
CA VAL A 83 -9.55 -9.93 -0.53
C VAL A 83 -9.84 -9.55 0.92
N VAL A 84 -10.62 -8.49 1.16
CA VAL A 84 -11.00 -8.05 2.50
C VAL A 84 -11.79 -9.13 3.24
N ASN A 85 -12.73 -9.80 2.57
CA ASN A 85 -13.53 -10.88 3.15
C ASN A 85 -12.69 -12.12 3.47
N CYS A 86 -11.71 -12.45 2.64
CA CYS A 86 -10.78 -13.54 2.93
C CYS A 86 -9.85 -13.23 4.10
N ALA A 87 -9.35 -11.99 4.19
CA ALA A 87 -8.41 -11.55 5.22
C ALA A 87 -9.03 -11.45 6.62
N ARG A 88 -10.36 -11.38 6.73
CA ARG A 88 -11.09 -11.28 8.01
C ARG A 88 -11.40 -12.63 8.68
N LYS A 89 -11.05 -13.76 8.06
CA LYS A 89 -11.25 -15.10 8.60
C LYS A 89 -10.10 -15.53 9.51
#